data_AF-A0A9E1CCJ4-F1
#
_entry.id   AF-A0A9E1CCJ4-F1
#
_cell.length_a   1.000
_cell.length_b   1.000
_cell.length_c   1.000
_cell.angle_alpha   90.00
_cell.angle_beta   90.00
_cell.angle_gamma   90.00
#
_symmetry.space_group_name_H-M   'P 1'
#
loop_
_entity.id
_entity.type
_entity.pdbx_description
1 polymer ?
#
loop_
_entity_poly.entity_id
_entity_poly.type
_entity_poly.pdbx_seq_one_letter_code
_entity_poly.pdbx_strand_id
1 'polypeptide(L)'
;MKKRTTRCLALLLAVVMVLSVMPVAMAEETAKTATLVTDASTLKDGDEIILVAEANEKIYAAGKMSGKYLSSVETTVPALDSEVEIFKLNGTDGKWTLTGTDGKKISTDAAKALNTTDKGTSTWTISIAENGEATIASTNTEYGRFLYNVNNPRFLNYTSDSNKSMLLPKIYKVEGTTQQQVATPTASPAAGEVAKGTKVEFKCKTEGAKISYKTTGEYTEYTDPVEVNADTTFTVKATKAGMDDSDEVKFAYTVKAEEPVQSLFKDGEQIVIYNPANMKALSTEYTGFYNKGTDVTLTNGTLTGYTEADVWTVGVNADGSYTFSTKDGKKLSMAEKYTSTPLDDVNTAWKVSEAATTGCYYIQNAVRGNYLEWYADKSNWSSYGSIGSNEALFAQAFYRVRKSGIVTSLSEGDTVVVFNPANMKALST
;
A
#
# COMPACT_ATOMS: atom_id res chain seq x y z
N MET A 1 21.82 -21.00 -69.29
CA MET A 1 21.24 -20.43 -68.04
C MET A 1 22.29 -20.58 -66.95
N LYS A 2 22.90 -19.47 -66.49
CA LYS A 2 22.84 -18.94 -65.11
C LYS A 2 23.10 -20.00 -64.02
N LYS A 3 23.94 -19.84 -62.99
CA LYS A 3 24.96 -18.85 -62.57
C LYS A 3 25.54 -19.44 -61.25
N ARG A 4 26.84 -19.22 -61.01
CA ARG A 4 27.48 -18.94 -59.70
C ARG A 4 27.55 -20.03 -58.62
N THR A 5 28.76 -20.55 -58.48
CA THR A 5 29.50 -20.74 -57.22
C THR A 5 29.32 -19.56 -56.26
N THR A 6 29.25 -19.80 -54.93
CA THR A 6 29.82 -18.97 -53.83
C THR A 6 29.27 -19.42 -52.45
N ARG A 7 30.19 -19.78 -51.54
CA ARG A 7 30.16 -19.71 -50.05
C ARG A 7 29.07 -20.47 -49.26
N CYS A 8 29.52 -21.39 -48.40
CA CYS A 8 29.33 -21.35 -46.94
C CYS A 8 30.08 -22.53 -46.27
N LEU A 9 31.41 -22.54 -46.39
CA LEU A 9 32.30 -23.33 -45.55
C LEU A 9 32.90 -22.39 -44.49
N ALA A 10 32.08 -21.91 -43.55
CA ALA A 10 32.52 -21.11 -42.39
C ALA A 10 31.34 -20.83 -41.45
N LEU A 11 30.78 -21.86 -40.80
CA LEU A 11 29.95 -21.66 -39.59
C LEU A 11 29.77 -22.93 -38.75
N LEU A 12 30.70 -23.88 -38.85
CA LEU A 12 30.69 -25.13 -38.07
C LEU A 12 31.96 -25.31 -37.21
N LEU A 13 32.70 -24.23 -36.99
CA LEU A 13 33.96 -24.23 -36.24
C LEU A 13 34.14 -22.96 -35.37
N ALA A 14 33.05 -22.51 -34.76
CA ALA A 14 33.05 -21.45 -33.74
C ALA A 14 32.07 -21.69 -32.58
N VAL A 15 31.63 -22.95 -32.38
CA VAL A 15 30.78 -23.35 -31.22
C VAL A 15 31.40 -24.53 -30.45
N VAL A 16 32.57 -25.03 -30.84
CA VAL A 16 33.23 -26.19 -30.21
C VAL A 16 34.53 -25.84 -29.46
N MET A 17 34.88 -24.55 -29.31
CA MET A 17 36.08 -24.14 -28.54
C MET A 17 35.84 -22.92 -27.63
N VAL A 18 34.69 -22.86 -26.95
CA VAL A 18 34.53 -22.08 -25.70
C VAL A 18 33.66 -22.87 -24.71
N LEU A 19 34.02 -24.14 -24.50
CA LEU A 19 33.39 -25.00 -23.48
C LEU A 19 34.45 -25.88 -22.76
N SER A 20 35.71 -25.46 -22.81
CA SER A 20 36.79 -26.00 -22.00
C SER A 20 37.25 -24.93 -21.03
N VAL A 21 36.50 -24.77 -19.94
CA VAL A 21 36.86 -24.88 -18.51
C VAL A 21 35.68 -24.23 -17.79
N MET A 22 34.60 -24.98 -17.61
CA MET A 22 33.73 -24.65 -16.49
C MET A 22 34.52 -25.06 -15.24
N PRO A 23 34.82 -24.16 -14.30
CA PRO A 23 35.18 -24.59 -12.96
C PRO A 23 33.98 -25.40 -12.50
N VAL A 24 34.16 -26.70 -12.30
CA VAL A 24 33.31 -27.42 -11.36
C VAL A 24 33.60 -26.73 -10.04
N ALA A 25 32.78 -25.74 -9.70
CA ALA A 25 32.60 -25.36 -8.31
C ALA A 25 32.11 -26.64 -7.65
N MET A 26 33.06 -27.45 -7.15
CA MET A 26 32.76 -28.32 -6.03
C MET A 26 32.13 -27.38 -5.02
N ALA A 27 30.85 -27.57 -4.73
CA ALA A 27 30.27 -26.97 -3.56
C ALA A 27 31.16 -27.47 -2.41
N GLU A 28 32.07 -26.61 -1.94
CA GLU A 28 32.67 -26.81 -0.64
C GLU A 28 31.49 -26.82 0.32
N GLU A 29 31.13 -28.02 0.77
CA GLU A 29 30.23 -28.19 1.89
C GLU A 29 30.81 -27.34 3.02
N THR A 30 30.16 -26.22 3.28
CA THR A 30 30.70 -25.23 4.21
C THR A 30 30.74 -25.89 5.57
N ALA A 31 31.95 -26.13 6.09
CA ALA A 31 32.13 -26.83 7.35
C ALA A 31 31.30 -26.14 8.44
N LYS A 32 30.33 -26.86 9.00
CA LYS A 32 29.49 -26.34 10.09
C LYS A 32 30.37 -26.15 11.33
N THR A 33 30.21 -25.02 12.01
CA THR A 33 30.90 -24.73 13.27
C THR A 33 29.90 -24.76 14.43
N ALA A 34 30.38 -25.06 15.64
CA ALA A 34 29.54 -25.04 16.84
C ALA A 34 30.22 -24.37 18.04
N THR A 35 29.44 -23.67 18.86
CA THR A 35 29.88 -22.97 20.08
C THR A 35 29.34 -23.61 21.33
N LEU A 36 30.14 -23.65 22.40
CA LEU A 36 29.73 -24.26 23.66
C LEU A 36 28.62 -23.43 24.32
N VAL A 37 27.55 -24.09 24.73
CA VAL A 37 26.48 -23.48 25.53
C VAL A 37 26.83 -23.63 27.01
N THR A 38 26.95 -22.50 27.71
CA THR A 38 27.28 -22.46 29.15
C THR A 38 26.10 -22.10 30.04
N ASP A 39 25.00 -21.62 29.46
CA ASP A 39 23.77 -21.27 30.19
C ASP A 39 22.55 -21.79 29.42
N ALA A 40 21.77 -22.66 30.07
CA ALA A 40 20.58 -23.26 29.47
C ALA A 40 19.50 -22.22 29.12
N SER A 41 19.48 -21.06 29.79
CA SER A 41 18.52 -19.99 29.50
C SER A 41 18.71 -19.34 28.12
N THR A 42 19.87 -19.57 27.50
CA THR A 42 20.19 -19.08 26.16
C THR A 42 19.58 -19.92 25.03
N LEU A 43 19.12 -21.14 25.35
CA LEU A 43 18.48 -22.05 24.40
C LEU A 43 17.08 -21.56 24.02
N LYS A 44 16.75 -21.67 22.74
CA LYS A 44 15.46 -21.23 22.17
C LYS A 44 14.85 -22.32 21.28
N ASP A 45 13.53 -22.26 21.10
CA ASP A 45 12.86 -23.04 20.07
C ASP A 45 13.50 -22.75 18.71
N GLY A 46 13.81 -23.81 17.96
CA GLY A 46 14.47 -23.74 16.68
C GLY A 46 16.00 -23.85 16.71
N ASP A 47 16.65 -23.73 17.88
CA ASP A 47 18.10 -23.86 17.98
C ASP A 47 18.57 -25.25 17.52
N GLU A 48 19.61 -25.28 16.69
CA GLU A 48 20.29 -26.53 16.34
C GLU A 48 21.45 -26.78 17.29
N ILE A 49 21.50 -27.98 17.86
CA ILE A 49 22.49 -28.37 18.85
C ILE A 49 23.12 -29.72 18.53
N ILE A 50 24.30 -29.96 19.08
CA ILE A 50 24.95 -31.26 19.13
C ILE A 50 25.28 -31.61 20.58
N LEU A 51 25.37 -32.91 20.87
CA LEU A 51 25.73 -33.44 22.18
C LEU A 51 27.16 -33.97 22.12
N VAL A 52 28.05 -33.44 22.96
CA VAL A 52 29.49 -33.71 22.90
C VAL A 52 29.99 -34.27 24.23
N ALA A 53 30.89 -35.24 24.21
CA ALA A 53 31.57 -35.76 25.39
C ALA A 53 33.08 -35.85 25.15
N GLU A 54 33.87 -35.56 26.17
CA GLU A 54 35.34 -35.66 26.14
C GLU A 54 35.77 -36.90 26.94
N ALA A 55 36.44 -37.86 26.29
CA ALA A 55 36.89 -39.08 26.93
C ALA A 55 38.20 -39.58 26.30
N ASN A 56 39.11 -40.10 27.12
CA ASN A 56 40.39 -40.67 26.66
C ASN A 56 41.16 -39.71 25.71
N GLU A 57 41.21 -38.42 26.07
CA GLU A 57 41.88 -37.36 25.29
C GLU A 57 41.29 -37.12 23.89
N LYS A 58 40.07 -37.61 23.64
CA LYS A 58 39.33 -37.45 22.39
C LYS A 58 37.97 -36.81 22.62
N ILE A 59 37.41 -36.24 21.56
CA ILE A 59 36.09 -35.63 21.55
C ILE A 59 35.15 -36.51 20.74
N TYR A 60 33.98 -36.79 21.31
CA TYR A 60 32.94 -37.59 20.67
C TYR A 60 31.64 -36.79 20.63
N ALA A 61 30.94 -36.79 19.52
CA ALA A 61 29.59 -36.26 19.40
C ALA A 61 28.58 -37.38 19.14
N ALA A 62 27.32 -37.12 19.48
CA ALA A 62 26.23 -38.03 19.17
C ALA A 62 26.02 -38.08 17.65
N GLY A 63 25.99 -39.29 17.10
CA GLY A 63 25.58 -39.56 15.72
C GLY A 63 24.15 -40.09 15.64
N LYS A 64 23.80 -40.62 14.48
CA LYS A 64 22.46 -41.16 14.17
C LYS A 64 21.99 -42.24 15.15
N MET A 65 20.67 -42.40 15.22
CA MET A 65 20.03 -43.45 16.01
C MET A 65 20.45 -44.85 15.49
N SER A 66 21.03 -45.67 16.37
CA SER A 66 21.46 -47.04 16.09
C SER A 66 20.83 -48.00 17.10
N GLY A 67 19.73 -48.63 16.69
CA GLY A 67 18.93 -49.47 17.59
C GLY A 67 18.31 -48.64 18.73
N LYS A 68 18.86 -48.78 19.93
CA LYS A 68 18.35 -48.13 21.16
C LYS A 68 19.21 -46.99 21.68
N TYR A 69 20.28 -46.61 20.97
CA TYR A 69 21.24 -45.61 21.40
C TYR A 69 21.71 -44.76 20.22
N LEU A 70 22.17 -43.54 20.47
CA LEU A 70 22.79 -42.70 19.45
C LEU A 70 24.24 -43.16 19.30
N SER A 71 24.70 -43.31 18.06
CA SER A 71 26.10 -43.70 17.80
C SER A 71 27.07 -42.65 18.34
N SER A 72 28.34 -43.05 18.48
CA SER A 72 29.42 -42.16 18.87
C SER A 72 30.27 -41.84 17.64
N VAL A 73 30.44 -40.56 17.35
CA VAL A 73 31.26 -40.04 16.24
C VAL A 73 32.46 -39.33 16.85
N GLU A 74 33.67 -39.82 16.61
CA GLU A 74 34.89 -39.10 16.98
C GLU A 74 34.97 -37.84 16.11
N THR A 75 35.14 -36.67 16.73
CA THR A 75 35.06 -35.38 16.02
C THR A 75 35.98 -34.34 16.64
N THR A 76 35.95 -33.13 16.10
CA THR A 76 36.56 -31.93 16.69
C THR A 76 35.49 -30.88 16.90
N VAL A 77 35.74 -29.93 17.79
CA VAL A 77 34.93 -28.71 17.90
C VAL A 77 35.88 -27.51 17.83
N PRO A 78 35.53 -26.42 17.11
CA PRO A 78 34.19 -26.10 16.62
C PRO A 78 33.80 -26.78 15.28
N ALA A 79 34.74 -27.30 14.48
CA ALA A 79 34.46 -27.85 13.14
C ALA A 79 33.90 -29.28 13.20
N LEU A 80 32.67 -29.47 12.71
CA LEU A 80 31.92 -30.72 12.86
C LEU A 80 32.21 -31.72 11.75
N ASP A 81 32.28 -33.01 12.13
CA ASP A 81 32.28 -34.14 11.20
C ASP A 81 30.88 -34.33 10.57
N SER A 82 30.80 -34.72 9.30
CA SER A 82 29.54 -34.89 8.56
C SER A 82 28.63 -35.98 9.14
N GLU A 83 29.18 -36.92 9.91
CA GLU A 83 28.43 -37.99 10.55
C GLU A 83 27.80 -37.59 11.90
N VAL A 84 28.14 -36.40 12.43
CA VAL A 84 27.54 -35.87 13.67
C VAL A 84 26.06 -35.56 13.45
N GLU A 85 25.22 -36.04 14.37
CA GLU A 85 23.79 -35.76 14.33
C GLU A 85 23.51 -34.38 14.92
N ILE A 86 22.82 -33.54 14.14
CA ILE A 86 22.37 -32.23 14.58
C ILE A 86 20.91 -32.35 15.02
N PHE A 87 20.63 -31.97 16.25
CA PHE A 87 19.29 -31.98 16.82
C PHE A 87 18.70 -30.58 16.78
N LYS A 88 17.53 -30.43 16.14
CA LYS A 88 16.71 -29.24 16.27
C LYS A 88 15.97 -29.30 17.61
N LEU A 89 16.17 -28.29 18.44
CA LEU A 89 15.48 -28.11 19.70
C LEU A 89 14.09 -27.52 19.42
N ASN A 90 13.05 -28.12 19.98
CA ASN A 90 11.70 -27.54 19.94
C ASN A 90 11.05 -27.51 21.33
N GLY A 91 10.14 -26.57 21.57
CA GLY A 91 9.38 -26.46 22.80
C GLY A 91 9.83 -25.31 23.69
N THR A 92 9.74 -25.51 25.00
CA THR A 92 10.04 -24.49 26.03
C THR A 92 10.78 -25.14 27.19
N ASP A 93 11.32 -24.31 28.08
CA ASP A 93 12.04 -24.78 29.26
C ASP A 93 11.27 -25.83 30.06
N GLY A 94 11.97 -26.88 30.47
CA GLY A 94 11.42 -28.07 31.12
C GLY A 94 10.67 -29.06 30.22
N LYS A 95 10.42 -28.74 28.95
CA LYS A 95 9.69 -29.62 27.99
C LYS A 95 10.27 -29.57 26.57
N TRP A 96 11.59 -29.58 26.46
CA TRP A 96 12.28 -29.58 25.18
C TRP A 96 12.14 -30.91 24.45
N THR A 97 12.00 -30.90 23.13
CA THR A 97 12.17 -32.09 22.28
C THR A 97 13.42 -31.94 21.43
N LEU A 98 14.16 -33.04 21.25
CA LEU A 98 15.30 -33.10 20.33
C LEU A 98 14.84 -33.82 19.06
N THR A 99 14.83 -33.12 17.93
CA THR A 99 14.44 -33.66 16.63
C THR A 99 15.67 -33.86 15.76
N GLY A 100 15.95 -35.09 15.32
CA GLY A 100 17.06 -35.38 14.43
C GLY A 100 16.86 -34.79 13.02
N THR A 101 17.92 -34.82 12.22
CA THR A 101 17.94 -34.39 10.81
C THR A 101 16.96 -35.18 9.93
N ASP A 102 16.56 -36.38 10.36
CA ASP A 102 15.51 -37.18 9.70
C ASP A 102 14.07 -36.73 10.04
N GLY A 103 13.94 -35.65 10.82
CA GLY A 103 12.66 -35.07 11.24
C GLY A 103 11.98 -35.82 12.40
N LYS A 104 12.63 -36.84 12.99
CA LYS A 104 12.04 -37.62 14.09
C LYS A 104 12.55 -37.19 15.44
N LYS A 105 11.65 -37.23 16.44
CA LYS A 105 11.98 -36.90 17.82
C LYS A 105 12.72 -38.04 18.50
N ILE A 106 13.75 -37.69 19.26
CA ILE A 106 14.40 -38.62 20.18
C ILE A 106 13.50 -38.81 21.40
N SER A 107 13.01 -40.04 21.53
CA SER A 107 12.04 -40.46 22.54
C SER A 107 12.58 -41.62 23.38
N THR A 108 11.92 -41.91 24.49
CA THR A 108 12.24 -43.08 25.31
C THR A 108 11.03 -43.57 26.11
N ASP A 109 10.93 -44.89 26.25
CA ASP A 109 9.88 -45.58 27.02
C ASP A 109 10.42 -46.35 28.23
N ALA A 110 11.75 -46.35 28.43
CA ALA A 110 12.43 -46.95 29.56
C ALA A 110 13.89 -46.45 29.63
N ALA A 111 14.55 -46.61 30.78
CA ALA A 111 16.01 -46.45 30.85
C ALA A 111 16.70 -47.36 29.82
N LYS A 112 17.74 -46.85 29.13
CA LYS A 112 18.52 -47.56 28.10
C LYS A 112 17.69 -47.98 26.87
N ALA A 113 16.69 -47.17 26.50
CA ALA A 113 15.78 -47.45 25.40
C ALA A 113 15.40 -46.17 24.65
N LEU A 114 16.38 -45.48 24.06
CA LEU A 114 16.06 -44.41 23.11
C LEU A 114 15.38 -44.99 21.86
N ASN A 115 14.50 -44.22 21.25
CA ASN A 115 13.81 -44.55 20.01
C ASN A 115 13.43 -43.28 19.22
N THR A 116 13.04 -43.46 17.96
CA THR A 116 12.51 -42.41 17.07
C THR A 116 11.07 -42.67 16.64
N THR A 117 10.32 -43.45 17.44
CA THR A 117 8.96 -43.89 17.13
C THR A 117 7.92 -43.19 18.03
N ASP A 118 8.29 -42.10 18.69
CA ASP A 118 7.48 -41.40 19.70
C ASP A 118 6.94 -42.31 20.82
N LYS A 119 7.62 -43.44 21.07
CA LYS A 119 7.19 -44.38 22.09
C LYS A 119 7.69 -43.90 23.45
N GLY A 120 6.76 -43.77 24.41
CA GLY A 120 7.03 -43.25 25.74
C GLY A 120 6.91 -41.73 25.79
N THR A 121 7.98 -41.04 26.20
CA THR A 121 8.07 -39.57 26.18
C THR A 121 9.15 -39.10 25.22
N SER A 122 8.91 -37.96 24.56
CA SER A 122 9.88 -37.25 23.70
C SER A 122 10.35 -35.93 24.30
N THR A 123 9.93 -35.62 25.52
CA THR A 123 10.27 -34.36 26.19
C THR A 123 11.35 -34.53 27.25
N TRP A 124 12.20 -33.52 27.34
CA TRP A 124 13.43 -33.48 28.12
C TRP A 124 13.55 -32.14 28.87
N THR A 125 14.10 -32.18 30.07
CA THR A 125 14.57 -30.99 30.81
C THR A 125 16.05 -30.80 30.54
N ILE A 126 16.52 -29.55 30.46
CA ILE A 126 17.95 -29.23 30.23
C ILE A 126 18.43 -28.31 31.35
N SER A 127 19.53 -28.67 32.02
CA SER A 127 20.27 -27.79 32.91
C SER A 127 21.77 -27.91 32.63
N ILE A 128 22.51 -26.80 32.74
CA ILE A 128 23.95 -26.76 32.46
C ILE A 128 24.68 -26.30 33.73
N ALA A 129 25.68 -27.06 34.16
CA ALA A 129 26.53 -26.73 35.30
C ALA A 129 27.65 -25.76 34.91
N GLU A 130 28.32 -25.14 35.89
CA GLU A 130 29.39 -24.16 35.66
C GLU A 130 30.56 -24.69 34.81
N ASN A 131 30.81 -26.00 34.85
CA ASN A 131 31.83 -26.68 34.05
C ASN A 131 31.38 -26.97 32.60
N GLY A 132 30.16 -26.57 32.22
CA GLY A 132 29.54 -26.79 30.91
C GLY A 132 28.88 -28.16 30.73
N GLU A 133 28.90 -29.04 31.74
CA GLU A 133 28.22 -30.33 31.67
C GLU A 133 26.71 -30.14 31.72
N ALA A 134 26.01 -30.72 30.75
CA ALA A 134 24.58 -30.63 30.56
C ALA A 134 23.87 -31.89 31.08
N THR A 135 22.87 -31.70 31.93
CA THR A 135 21.90 -32.73 32.28
C THR A 135 20.69 -32.60 31.37
N ILE A 136 20.57 -33.52 30.42
CA ILE A 136 19.42 -33.65 29.52
C ILE A 136 18.60 -34.84 30.02
N ALA A 137 17.66 -34.57 30.92
CA ALA A 137 16.89 -35.59 31.62
C ALA A 137 15.50 -35.76 31.02
N SER A 138 15.00 -37.00 30.97
CA SER A 138 13.64 -37.26 30.53
C SER A 138 12.65 -36.63 31.49
N THR A 139 11.55 -36.08 30.97
CA THR A 139 10.46 -35.58 31.83
C THR A 139 9.77 -36.70 32.61
N ASN A 140 9.97 -37.96 32.23
CA ASN A 140 9.72 -39.10 33.11
C ASN A 140 11.04 -39.48 33.80
N THR A 141 11.14 -39.20 35.09
CA THR A 141 12.37 -39.39 35.88
C THR A 141 12.84 -40.85 35.94
N GLU A 142 11.96 -41.83 35.72
CA GLU A 142 12.32 -43.25 35.67
C GLU A 142 13.14 -43.62 34.43
N TYR A 143 13.07 -42.80 33.37
CA TYR A 143 13.77 -43.05 32.11
C TYR A 143 15.16 -42.40 32.07
N GLY A 144 15.55 -41.67 33.11
CA GLY A 144 16.91 -41.19 33.30
C GLY A 144 17.30 -40.01 32.39
N ARG A 145 18.60 -39.88 32.12
CA ARG A 145 19.20 -38.75 31.38
C ARG A 145 20.25 -39.22 30.39
N PHE A 146 20.53 -38.42 29.37
CA PHE A 146 21.62 -38.72 28.43
C PHE A 146 22.97 -38.76 29.15
N LEU A 147 23.70 -39.85 28.93
CA LEU A 147 25.11 -40.00 29.30
C LEU A 147 25.89 -40.60 28.13
N TYR A 148 27.17 -40.26 28.04
CA TYR A 148 28.13 -40.92 27.18
C TYR A 148 28.79 -42.08 27.91
N ASN A 149 28.75 -43.28 27.33
CA ASN A 149 29.36 -44.48 27.90
C ASN A 149 30.77 -44.68 27.34
N VAL A 150 31.80 -44.47 28.17
CA VAL A 150 33.21 -44.55 27.73
C VAL A 150 33.63 -45.98 27.38
N ASN A 151 33.10 -46.97 28.10
CA ASN A 151 33.46 -48.39 27.90
C ASN A 151 32.77 -49.00 26.68
N ASN A 152 31.63 -48.43 26.27
CA ASN A 152 30.91 -48.80 25.07
C ASN A 152 30.47 -47.50 24.37
N PRO A 153 31.36 -46.86 23.58
CA PRO A 153 31.15 -45.54 23.00
C PRO A 153 29.77 -45.35 22.36
N ARG A 154 28.88 -44.64 23.07
CA ARG A 154 27.51 -44.30 22.63
C ARG A 154 26.89 -43.27 23.55
N PHE A 155 25.89 -42.55 23.05
CA PHE A 155 25.01 -41.72 23.86
C PHE A 155 23.68 -42.45 24.09
N LEU A 156 23.28 -42.57 25.35
CA LEU A 156 22.08 -43.30 25.75
C LEU A 156 21.51 -42.72 27.04
N ASN A 157 20.22 -42.93 27.31
CA ASN A 157 19.58 -42.53 28.55
C ASN A 157 19.84 -43.55 29.68
N TYR A 158 20.37 -43.10 30.81
CA TYR A 158 20.67 -43.92 31.98
C TYR A 158 20.13 -43.28 33.27
N THR A 159 19.81 -44.13 34.24
CA THR A 159 19.46 -43.73 35.60
C THR A 159 20.65 -43.68 36.55
N SER A 160 21.81 -44.22 36.15
CA SER A 160 23.03 -44.22 36.96
C SER A 160 23.61 -42.81 37.13
N ASP A 161 24.34 -42.59 38.22
CA ASP A 161 25.11 -41.36 38.43
C ASP A 161 26.24 -41.22 37.40
N SER A 162 26.62 -39.97 37.11
CA SER A 162 27.77 -39.71 36.25
C SER A 162 29.07 -40.09 36.97
N ASN A 163 30.02 -40.59 36.22
CA ASN A 163 31.35 -40.98 36.71
C ASN A 163 32.31 -41.08 35.51
N LYS A 164 33.56 -41.48 35.76
CA LYS A 164 34.60 -41.57 34.71
C LYS A 164 34.26 -42.49 33.53
N SER A 165 33.32 -43.43 33.70
CA SER A 165 32.84 -44.30 32.62
C SER A 165 31.49 -43.88 32.03
N MET A 166 30.79 -42.94 32.67
CA MET A 166 29.43 -42.48 32.34
C MET A 166 29.38 -40.96 32.43
N LEU A 167 29.75 -40.27 31.35
CA LEU A 167 29.96 -38.83 31.34
C LEU A 167 28.67 -38.08 31.00
N LEU A 168 28.47 -36.91 31.60
CA LEU A 168 27.47 -35.96 31.12
C LEU A 168 27.95 -35.35 29.79
N PRO A 169 27.07 -35.18 28.80
CA PRO A 169 27.44 -34.44 27.60
C PRO A 169 27.56 -32.95 27.90
N LYS A 170 28.25 -32.21 27.03
CA LYS A 170 28.15 -30.76 26.86
C LYS A 170 27.25 -30.49 25.64
N ILE A 171 26.54 -29.36 25.65
CA ILE A 171 25.73 -28.93 24.52
C ILE A 171 26.53 -27.88 23.74
N TYR A 172 26.68 -28.10 22.44
CA TYR A 172 27.17 -27.05 21.54
C TYR A 172 26.04 -26.63 20.61
N LYS A 173 25.90 -25.32 20.40
CA LYS A 173 24.96 -24.73 19.45
C LYS A 173 25.66 -24.60 18.10
N VAL A 174 25.02 -25.09 17.05
CA VAL A 174 25.55 -25.02 15.68
C VAL A 174 25.37 -23.60 15.17
N GLU A 175 26.47 -22.97 14.76
CA GLU A 175 26.49 -21.63 14.17
C GLU A 175 26.07 -21.74 12.69
N GLY A 176 25.08 -20.95 12.28
CA GLY A 176 24.65 -20.86 10.88
C GLY A 176 23.23 -21.34 10.55
N THR A 177 22.39 -21.65 11.54
CA THR A 177 20.97 -22.01 11.33
C THR A 177 20.00 -21.14 12.13
N THR A 178 20.19 -19.82 12.06
CA THR A 178 19.01 -18.95 12.08
C THR A 178 18.33 -19.15 10.72
N GLN A 179 17.14 -19.75 10.72
CA GLN A 179 16.32 -19.78 9.51
C GLN A 179 16.12 -18.33 9.10
N GLN A 180 16.63 -17.92 7.94
CA GLN A 180 16.53 -16.52 7.53
C GLN A 180 15.05 -16.17 7.41
N GLN A 181 14.60 -15.11 8.09
CA GLN A 181 13.24 -14.61 7.97
C GLN A 181 13.07 -13.83 6.66
N VAL A 182 11.93 -13.99 6.00
CA VAL A 182 11.57 -13.16 4.85
C VAL A 182 11.43 -11.71 5.30
N ALA A 183 12.00 -10.78 4.52
CA ALA A 183 11.91 -9.36 4.82
C ALA A 183 10.44 -8.88 4.81
N THR A 184 10.06 -8.11 5.82
CA THR A 184 8.73 -7.49 5.91
C THR A 184 8.41 -6.66 4.66
N PRO A 185 7.22 -6.84 4.04
CA PRO A 185 6.82 -6.07 2.88
C PRO A 185 6.84 -4.55 3.11
N THR A 186 7.03 -3.80 2.04
CA THR A 186 6.90 -2.33 1.99
C THR A 186 5.81 -1.94 1.00
N ALA A 187 5.26 -0.72 1.13
CA ALA A 187 4.23 -0.19 0.26
C ALA A 187 4.66 1.13 -0.40
N SER A 188 4.26 1.33 -1.65
CA SER A 188 4.46 2.55 -2.42
C SER A 188 3.17 2.96 -3.13
N PRO A 189 2.59 4.16 -2.87
CA PRO A 189 3.07 5.16 -1.91
C PRO A 189 3.03 4.67 -0.47
N ALA A 190 3.78 5.34 0.42
CA ALA A 190 3.72 5.06 1.85
C ALA A 190 2.29 5.25 2.38
N ALA A 191 1.97 4.52 3.45
CA ALA A 191 0.67 4.64 4.14
C ALA A 191 0.39 6.09 4.55
N GLY A 192 -0.85 6.55 4.36
CA GLY A 192 -1.25 7.93 4.62
C GLY A 192 -2.46 8.38 3.80
N GLU A 193 -2.67 9.68 3.73
CA GLU A 193 -3.72 10.29 2.90
C GLU A 193 -3.34 10.22 1.42
N VAL A 194 -4.25 9.73 0.58
CA VAL A 194 -4.07 9.58 -0.86
C VAL A 194 -5.31 10.02 -1.64
N ALA A 195 -5.15 10.37 -2.91
CA ALA A 195 -6.30 10.64 -3.78
C ALA A 195 -7.07 9.34 -4.10
N LYS A 196 -8.38 9.45 -4.34
CA LYS A 196 -9.21 8.33 -4.76
C LYS A 196 -8.67 7.70 -6.06
N GLY A 197 -8.61 6.37 -6.11
CA GLY A 197 -8.08 5.60 -7.23
C GLY A 197 -6.55 5.46 -7.23
N THR A 198 -5.86 5.91 -6.17
CA THR A 198 -4.41 5.71 -6.05
C THR A 198 -4.07 4.23 -6.05
N LYS A 199 -3.12 3.82 -6.90
CA LYS A 199 -2.58 2.46 -6.97
C LYS A 199 -1.44 2.29 -5.98
N VAL A 200 -1.59 1.33 -5.08
CA VAL A 200 -0.59 0.94 -4.07
C VAL A 200 0.12 -0.32 -4.54
N GLU A 201 1.45 -0.24 -4.56
CA GLU A 201 2.35 -1.33 -4.92
C GLU A 201 3.03 -1.90 -3.67
N PHE A 202 2.95 -3.23 -3.46
CA PHE A 202 3.69 -3.92 -2.39
C PHE A 202 4.99 -4.53 -2.92
N LYS A 203 6.08 -4.42 -2.15
CA LYS A 203 7.40 -4.99 -2.48
C LYS A 203 7.98 -5.75 -1.29
N CYS A 204 8.82 -6.74 -1.58
CA CYS A 204 9.60 -7.45 -0.58
C CYS A 204 11.07 -7.46 -1.00
N LYS A 205 12.00 -7.22 -0.07
CA LYS A 205 13.44 -7.21 -0.35
C LYS A 205 14.00 -8.63 -0.56
N THR A 206 13.33 -9.65 -0.01
CA THR A 206 13.70 -11.06 -0.22
C THR A 206 13.31 -11.49 -1.63
N GLU A 207 14.31 -11.68 -2.49
CA GLU A 207 14.09 -12.09 -3.89
C GLU A 207 13.33 -13.42 -3.97
N GLY A 208 12.30 -13.47 -4.82
CA GLY A 208 11.46 -14.66 -5.01
C GLY A 208 10.46 -14.93 -3.88
N ALA A 209 10.31 -14.03 -2.91
CA ALA A 209 9.24 -14.14 -1.91
C ALA A 209 7.87 -13.85 -2.54
N LYS A 210 6.85 -14.62 -2.15
CA LYS A 210 5.46 -14.42 -2.54
C LYS A 210 4.79 -13.48 -1.55
N ILE A 211 4.17 -12.41 -2.05
CA ILE A 211 3.46 -11.43 -1.22
C ILE A 211 1.98 -11.80 -1.17
N SER A 212 1.35 -11.66 0.00
CA SER A 212 -0.09 -11.80 0.17
C SER A 212 -0.63 -10.68 1.03
N TYR A 213 -1.86 -10.25 0.75
CA TYR A 213 -2.51 -9.16 1.48
C TYR A 213 -3.97 -9.48 1.80
N LYS A 214 -4.54 -8.75 2.75
CA LYS A 214 -5.97 -8.75 3.07
C LYS A 214 -6.40 -7.38 3.58
N THR A 215 -7.66 -7.03 3.38
CA THR A 215 -8.31 -5.91 4.08
C THR A 215 -9.17 -6.41 5.23
N THR A 216 -9.88 -7.52 5.02
CA THR A 216 -10.62 -8.29 6.02
C THR A 216 -10.58 -9.78 5.66
N GLY A 217 -10.71 -10.67 6.64
CA GLY A 217 -10.82 -12.11 6.37
C GLY A 217 -9.51 -12.79 5.94
N GLU A 218 -9.58 -13.55 4.83
CA GLU A 218 -8.49 -14.38 4.32
C GLU A 218 -7.49 -13.62 3.44
N TYR A 219 -6.28 -14.18 3.30
CA TYR A 219 -5.22 -13.62 2.48
C TYR A 219 -5.43 -13.92 0.99
N THR A 220 -5.18 -12.92 0.15
CA THR A 220 -5.13 -13.03 -1.31
C THR A 220 -3.69 -12.83 -1.78
N GLU A 221 -3.24 -13.62 -2.77
CA GLU A 221 -1.92 -13.45 -3.38
C GLU A 221 -1.84 -12.10 -4.12
N TYR A 222 -0.74 -11.37 -3.94
CA TYR A 222 -0.52 -10.08 -4.59
C TYR A 222 0.14 -10.30 -5.96
N THR A 223 -0.62 -10.03 -7.04
CA THR A 223 -0.13 -10.13 -8.42
C THR A 223 0.02 -8.77 -9.11
N ASP A 224 -0.82 -7.80 -8.74
CA ASP A 224 -0.90 -6.48 -9.37
C ASP A 224 -1.19 -5.39 -8.31
N PRO A 225 -0.80 -4.11 -8.58
CA PRO A 225 -1.09 -2.99 -7.69
C PRO A 225 -2.59 -2.86 -7.35
N VAL A 226 -2.89 -2.50 -6.09
CA VAL A 226 -4.25 -2.40 -5.57
C VAL A 226 -4.74 -0.95 -5.51
N GLU A 227 -5.97 -0.68 -5.92
CA GLU A 227 -6.54 0.68 -5.90
C GLU A 227 -7.21 1.02 -4.57
N VAL A 228 -6.96 2.22 -4.06
CA VAL A 228 -7.60 2.77 -2.86
C VAL A 228 -8.75 3.70 -3.27
N ASN A 229 -9.99 3.24 -3.07
CA ASN A 229 -11.21 3.98 -3.43
C ASN A 229 -12.03 4.49 -2.23
N ALA A 230 -11.69 4.01 -1.03
CA ALA A 230 -12.22 4.43 0.26
C ALA A 230 -11.17 4.15 1.33
N ASP A 231 -11.35 4.69 2.53
CA ASP A 231 -10.49 4.42 3.69
C ASP A 231 -10.34 2.91 3.89
N THR A 232 -9.09 2.45 3.91
CA THR A 232 -8.78 1.03 3.93
C THR A 232 -7.48 0.76 4.66
N THR A 233 -7.35 -0.43 5.22
CA THR A 233 -6.10 -0.90 5.82
C THR A 233 -5.75 -2.25 5.22
N PHE A 234 -4.58 -2.33 4.58
CA PHE A 234 -4.06 -3.59 4.08
C PHE A 234 -3.16 -4.22 5.14
N THR A 235 -3.42 -5.48 5.50
CA THR A 235 -2.48 -6.32 6.24
C THR A 235 -1.73 -7.17 5.23
N VAL A 236 -0.41 -7.06 5.20
CA VAL A 236 0.46 -7.65 4.16
C VAL A 236 1.53 -8.52 4.81
N LYS A 237 1.84 -9.65 4.18
CA LYS A 237 2.95 -10.54 4.55
C LYS A 237 3.63 -11.14 3.32
N ALA A 238 4.81 -11.70 3.50
CA ALA A 238 5.53 -12.41 2.46
C ALA A 238 6.07 -13.76 2.93
N THR A 239 6.08 -14.74 2.04
CA THR A 239 6.51 -16.12 2.33
C THR A 239 7.52 -16.61 1.29
N LYS A 240 8.43 -17.49 1.70
CA LYS A 240 9.39 -18.16 0.81
C LYS A 240 9.75 -19.53 1.37
N ALA A 241 9.68 -20.56 0.54
CA ALA A 241 9.99 -21.92 0.97
C ALA A 241 11.41 -22.02 1.55
N GLY A 242 11.53 -22.64 2.72
CA GLY A 242 12.81 -22.79 3.45
C GLY A 242 13.18 -21.60 4.34
N MET A 243 12.38 -20.52 4.36
CA MET A 243 12.55 -19.34 5.23
C MET A 243 11.37 -19.22 6.19
N ASP A 244 11.57 -18.53 7.31
CA ASP A 244 10.45 -18.12 8.17
C ASP A 244 9.64 -17.02 7.48
N ASP A 245 8.32 -17.04 7.66
CA ASP A 245 7.41 -16.01 7.15
C ASP A 245 7.80 -14.62 7.66
N SER A 246 7.58 -13.59 6.85
CA SER A 246 7.78 -12.22 7.30
C SER A 246 6.80 -11.88 8.43
N ASP A 247 7.15 -10.88 9.23
CA ASP A 247 6.16 -10.23 10.09
C ASP A 247 4.99 -9.70 9.25
N GLU A 248 3.79 -9.69 9.83
CA GLU A 248 2.65 -9.00 9.24
C GLU A 248 2.79 -7.49 9.45
N VAL A 249 2.58 -6.72 8.38
CA VAL A 249 2.60 -5.25 8.42
C VAL A 249 1.27 -4.67 7.96
N LYS A 250 0.87 -3.55 8.57
CA LYS A 250 -0.37 -2.84 8.23
C LYS A 250 -0.06 -1.51 7.55
N PHE A 251 -0.69 -1.29 6.39
CA PHE A 251 -0.66 -0.02 5.68
C PHE A 251 -2.08 0.58 5.66
N ALA A 252 -2.29 1.63 6.44
CA ALA A 252 -3.54 2.35 6.52
C ALA A 252 -3.55 3.53 5.53
N TYR A 253 -4.56 3.59 4.69
CA TYR A 253 -4.78 4.67 3.73
C TYR A 253 -6.10 5.35 4.03
N THR A 254 -6.08 6.69 4.00
CA THR A 254 -7.29 7.52 4.00
C THR A 254 -7.44 8.16 2.64
N VAL A 255 -8.67 8.25 2.15
CA VAL A 255 -8.95 8.93 0.89
C VAL A 255 -9.18 10.40 1.19
N LYS A 256 -8.36 11.26 0.57
CA LYS A 256 -8.53 12.70 0.67
C LYS A 256 -9.96 13.06 0.24
N ALA A 257 -10.70 13.68 1.15
CA ALA A 257 -12.01 14.23 0.83
C ALA A 257 -11.86 15.25 -0.30
N GLU A 258 -12.71 15.17 -1.33
CA GLU A 258 -12.78 16.23 -2.32
C GLU A 258 -13.19 17.52 -1.59
N GLU A 259 -12.35 18.55 -1.65
CA GLU A 259 -12.68 19.86 -1.11
C GLU A 259 -14.00 20.32 -1.74
N PRO A 260 -15.00 20.75 -0.95
CA PRO A 260 -16.20 21.32 -1.53
C PRO A 260 -15.79 22.54 -2.35
N VAL A 261 -16.05 22.50 -3.67
CA VAL A 261 -15.89 23.68 -4.51
C VAL A 261 -16.81 24.74 -3.93
N GLN A 262 -16.24 25.78 -3.32
CA GLN A 262 -17.02 26.88 -2.77
C GLN A 262 -17.76 27.54 -3.94
N SER A 263 -19.06 27.27 -4.02
CA SER A 263 -19.88 27.75 -5.13
C SER A 263 -20.03 29.26 -5.05
N LEU A 264 -19.80 29.95 -6.18
CA LEU A 264 -19.93 31.40 -6.33
C LEU A 264 -21.40 31.85 -6.14
N PHE A 265 -22.33 30.96 -6.44
CA PHE A 265 -23.78 31.19 -6.39
C PHE A 265 -24.47 30.11 -5.58
N LYS A 266 -25.70 30.40 -5.14
CA LYS A 266 -26.61 29.39 -4.61
C LYS A 266 -27.49 28.84 -5.74
N ASP A 267 -27.87 27.58 -5.65
CA ASP A 267 -28.86 27.00 -6.56
C ASP A 267 -30.19 27.77 -6.47
N GLY A 268 -30.76 28.12 -7.61
CA GLY A 268 -31.98 28.93 -7.72
C GLY A 268 -31.77 30.45 -7.58
N GLU A 269 -30.54 30.93 -7.39
CA GLU A 269 -30.24 32.37 -7.32
C GLU A 269 -30.56 33.07 -8.66
N GLN A 270 -31.12 34.27 -8.61
CA GLN A 270 -31.43 35.06 -9.79
C GLN A 270 -30.37 36.16 -10.00
N ILE A 271 -29.80 36.22 -11.19
CA ILE A 271 -28.72 37.13 -11.54
C ILE A 271 -28.93 37.80 -12.91
N VAL A 272 -28.28 38.93 -13.13
CA VAL A 272 -28.03 39.51 -14.44
C VAL A 272 -26.55 39.32 -14.76
N ILE A 273 -26.25 38.74 -15.92
CA ILE A 273 -24.89 38.63 -16.45
C ILE A 273 -24.68 39.84 -17.35
N TYR A 274 -23.63 40.63 -17.14
CA TYR A 274 -23.37 41.78 -17.99
C TYR A 274 -21.87 42.01 -18.23
N ASN A 275 -21.56 42.65 -19.34
CA ASN A 275 -20.21 43.09 -19.67
C ASN A 275 -20.00 44.53 -19.15
N PRO A 276 -19.14 44.77 -18.15
CA PRO A 276 -18.95 46.11 -17.59
C PRO A 276 -18.28 47.10 -18.53
N ALA A 277 -17.42 46.61 -19.44
CA ALA A 277 -16.72 47.49 -20.38
C ALA A 277 -17.67 48.13 -21.41
N ASN A 278 -18.72 47.40 -21.80
CA ASN A 278 -19.68 47.83 -22.82
C ASN A 278 -21.06 48.17 -22.26
N MET A 279 -21.28 47.94 -20.96
CA MET A 279 -22.56 48.15 -20.28
C MET A 279 -23.74 47.44 -20.98
N LYS A 280 -23.51 46.17 -21.33
CA LYS A 280 -24.52 45.30 -21.97
C LYS A 280 -24.82 44.11 -21.09
N ALA A 281 -26.09 43.89 -20.78
CA ALA A 281 -26.57 42.65 -20.15
C ALA A 281 -26.82 41.55 -21.18
N LEU A 282 -26.62 40.29 -20.79
CA LEU A 282 -26.96 39.11 -21.57
C LEU A 282 -28.46 38.87 -21.51
N SER A 283 -29.13 39.07 -22.63
CA SER A 283 -30.56 38.82 -22.74
C SER A 283 -30.85 37.37 -23.10
N THR A 284 -31.94 36.85 -22.54
CA THR A 284 -32.59 35.60 -22.95
C THR A 284 -33.25 35.70 -24.33
N GLU A 285 -33.40 36.93 -24.88
CA GLU A 285 -33.84 37.13 -26.25
C GLU A 285 -32.80 36.60 -27.25
N TYR A 286 -33.15 35.48 -27.88
CA TYR A 286 -32.33 34.82 -28.89
C TYR A 286 -32.93 35.05 -30.28
N THR A 287 -32.21 35.77 -31.14
CA THR A 287 -32.69 36.09 -32.51
C THR A 287 -31.62 35.77 -33.55
N GLY A 288 -32.04 35.14 -34.66
CA GLY A 288 -31.12 34.62 -35.66
C GLY A 288 -30.30 33.47 -35.06
N PHE A 289 -29.07 33.77 -34.62
CA PHE A 289 -28.15 32.80 -34.02
C PHE A 289 -27.53 33.27 -32.70
N TYR A 290 -27.87 34.47 -32.20
CA TYR A 290 -27.16 35.08 -31.07
C TYR A 290 -28.13 35.68 -30.05
N ASN A 291 -27.70 35.71 -28.79
CA ASN A 291 -28.39 36.44 -27.74
C ASN A 291 -28.17 37.94 -27.90
N LYS A 292 -29.21 38.72 -27.63
CA LYS A 292 -29.11 40.18 -27.67
C LYS A 292 -28.44 40.73 -26.42
N GLY A 293 -27.90 41.94 -26.56
CA GLY A 293 -27.45 42.76 -25.44
C GLY A 293 -28.48 43.82 -25.08
N THR A 294 -28.78 43.96 -23.79
CA THR A 294 -29.62 45.06 -23.26
C THR A 294 -28.73 46.13 -22.66
N ASP A 295 -28.99 47.40 -22.97
CA ASP A 295 -28.30 48.53 -22.34
C ASP A 295 -28.56 48.57 -20.84
N VAL A 296 -27.49 48.64 -20.05
CA VAL A 296 -27.57 48.77 -18.60
C VAL A 296 -26.74 49.96 -18.10
N THR A 297 -27.01 50.39 -16.87
CA THR A 297 -26.24 51.45 -16.21
C THR A 297 -25.95 51.03 -14.78
N LEU A 298 -24.70 51.16 -14.35
CA LEU A 298 -24.27 50.88 -12.99
C LEU A 298 -23.99 52.22 -12.30
N THR A 299 -24.80 52.57 -11.30
CA THR A 299 -24.62 53.79 -10.51
C THR A 299 -24.62 53.43 -9.04
N ASN A 300 -23.56 53.79 -8.32
CA ASN A 300 -23.40 53.53 -6.88
C ASN A 300 -23.70 52.06 -6.50
N GLY A 301 -23.20 51.11 -7.30
CA GLY A 301 -23.41 49.67 -7.08
C GLY A 301 -24.80 49.13 -7.45
N THR A 302 -25.71 49.96 -7.98
CA THR A 302 -27.04 49.55 -8.46
C THR A 302 -27.04 49.45 -9.97
N LEU A 303 -27.35 48.27 -10.52
CA LEU A 303 -27.54 48.06 -11.95
C LEU A 303 -29.00 48.37 -12.32
N THR A 304 -29.20 49.20 -13.33
CA THR A 304 -30.52 49.59 -13.87
C THR A 304 -30.56 49.41 -15.39
N GLY A 305 -31.75 49.37 -15.98
CA GLY A 305 -31.95 49.25 -17.42
C GLY A 305 -32.18 47.81 -17.91
N TYR A 306 -31.83 46.82 -17.10
CA TYR A 306 -32.18 45.42 -17.36
C TYR A 306 -33.68 45.17 -17.19
N THR A 307 -34.18 44.15 -17.87
CA THR A 307 -35.59 43.72 -17.91
C THR A 307 -35.72 42.29 -17.39
N GLU A 308 -36.95 41.75 -17.31
CA GLU A 308 -37.15 40.32 -17.01
C GLU A 308 -36.42 39.40 -18.00
N ALA A 309 -36.23 39.85 -19.25
CA ALA A 309 -35.52 39.08 -20.26
C ALA A 309 -34.02 38.96 -19.98
N ASP A 310 -33.45 39.73 -19.07
CA ASP A 310 -32.01 39.72 -18.74
C ASP A 310 -31.72 38.97 -17.42
N VAL A 311 -32.77 38.44 -16.77
CA VAL A 311 -32.67 37.72 -15.50
C VAL A 311 -32.51 36.22 -15.75
N TRP A 312 -31.43 35.66 -15.24
CA TRP A 312 -31.09 34.25 -15.33
C TRP A 312 -31.19 33.59 -13.95
N THR A 313 -31.71 32.37 -13.91
CA THR A 313 -31.72 31.51 -12.72
C THR A 313 -30.53 30.59 -12.76
N VAL A 314 -29.69 30.63 -11.72
CA VAL A 314 -28.50 29.79 -11.58
C VAL A 314 -28.91 28.38 -11.15
N GLY A 315 -28.39 27.37 -11.84
CA GLY A 315 -28.32 26.00 -11.32
C GLY A 315 -26.88 25.62 -10.97
N VAL A 316 -26.65 24.96 -9.84
CA VAL A 316 -25.31 24.51 -9.39
C VAL A 316 -25.19 23.00 -9.57
N ASN A 317 -24.25 22.56 -10.41
CA ASN A 317 -24.01 21.13 -10.67
C ASN A 317 -23.04 20.53 -9.65
N ALA A 318 -23.09 19.20 -9.49
CA ALA A 318 -22.23 18.46 -8.54
C ALA A 318 -20.73 18.58 -8.85
N ASP A 319 -20.36 18.85 -10.10
CA ASP A 319 -18.97 19.07 -10.55
C ASP A 319 -18.49 20.52 -10.37
N GLY A 320 -19.30 21.38 -9.75
CA GLY A 320 -19.01 22.80 -9.53
C GLY A 320 -19.26 23.71 -10.73
N SER A 321 -19.74 23.18 -11.87
CA SER A 321 -20.19 23.99 -13.00
C SER A 321 -21.60 24.56 -12.76
N TYR A 322 -21.97 25.55 -13.56
CA TYR A 322 -23.25 26.26 -13.47
C TYR A 322 -24.10 26.06 -14.71
N THR A 323 -25.41 26.18 -14.55
CA THR A 323 -26.35 26.44 -15.64
C THR A 323 -27.02 27.80 -15.43
N PHE A 324 -27.37 28.48 -16.51
CA PHE A 324 -28.11 29.75 -16.47
C PHE A 324 -29.41 29.56 -17.22
N SER A 325 -30.54 29.60 -16.53
CA SER A 325 -31.85 29.28 -17.09
C SER A 325 -32.73 30.52 -17.21
N THR A 326 -33.49 30.60 -18.31
CA THR A 326 -34.56 31.59 -18.47
C THR A 326 -35.69 31.34 -17.46
N LYS A 327 -36.64 32.28 -17.36
CA LYS A 327 -37.85 32.14 -16.54
C LYS A 327 -38.65 30.87 -16.85
N ASP A 328 -38.63 30.43 -18.11
CA ASP A 328 -39.33 29.23 -18.57
C ASP A 328 -38.47 27.95 -18.44
N GLY A 329 -37.30 28.04 -17.81
CA GLY A 329 -36.40 26.91 -17.55
C GLY A 329 -35.44 26.56 -18.67
N LYS A 330 -35.38 27.36 -19.75
CA LYS A 330 -34.46 27.09 -20.86
C LYS A 330 -33.03 27.52 -20.55
N LYS A 331 -32.05 26.66 -20.75
CA LYS A 331 -30.65 26.88 -20.36
C LYS A 331 -29.83 27.57 -21.45
N LEU A 332 -29.05 28.57 -21.09
CA LEU A 332 -27.97 29.07 -21.94
C LEU A 332 -27.03 27.92 -22.29
N SER A 333 -26.73 27.75 -23.57
CA SER A 333 -26.00 26.59 -24.06
C SER A 333 -25.14 26.89 -25.27
N MET A 334 -24.39 25.89 -25.72
CA MET A 334 -23.77 25.86 -27.04
C MET A 334 -24.11 24.57 -27.76
N ALA A 335 -24.34 24.65 -29.07
CA ALA A 335 -24.41 23.47 -29.94
C ALA A 335 -23.05 22.74 -30.03
N GLU A 336 -22.97 21.64 -30.78
CA GLU A 336 -21.70 20.94 -31.04
C GLU A 336 -20.67 21.77 -31.81
N LYS A 337 -21.15 22.74 -32.62
CA LYS A 337 -20.35 23.58 -33.52
C LYS A 337 -20.78 25.04 -33.41
N TYR A 338 -19.99 25.93 -34.00
CA TYR A 338 -20.20 27.39 -34.02
C TYR A 338 -19.98 28.09 -32.66
N THR A 339 -20.04 29.42 -32.71
CA THR A 339 -19.80 30.36 -31.62
C THR A 339 -21.11 30.92 -31.01
N SER A 340 -22.26 30.52 -31.55
CA SER A 340 -23.59 30.89 -31.06
C SER A 340 -23.88 30.32 -29.68
N THR A 341 -24.83 30.96 -28.97
CA THR A 341 -25.23 30.60 -27.61
C THR A 341 -26.72 30.27 -27.50
N PRO A 342 -27.23 29.26 -28.23
CA PRO A 342 -28.66 28.90 -28.21
C PRO A 342 -29.18 28.55 -26.80
N LEU A 343 -30.50 28.45 -26.68
CA LEU A 343 -31.17 27.96 -25.47
C LEU A 343 -31.48 26.47 -25.60
N ASP A 344 -31.19 25.68 -24.56
CA ASP A 344 -31.44 24.23 -24.44
C ASP A 344 -30.82 23.34 -25.53
N ASP A 345 -29.61 23.67 -25.97
CA ASP A 345 -28.83 22.84 -26.87
C ASP A 345 -27.83 21.95 -26.09
N VAL A 346 -26.95 21.23 -26.80
CA VAL A 346 -26.13 20.13 -26.28
C VAL A 346 -25.31 20.50 -25.02
N ASN A 347 -24.67 21.67 -24.99
CA ASN A 347 -23.68 22.00 -23.96
C ASN A 347 -24.18 23.12 -23.03
N THR A 348 -24.89 22.76 -21.97
CA THR A 348 -25.55 23.70 -21.04
C THR A 348 -24.72 24.07 -19.79
N ALA A 349 -23.63 23.36 -19.52
CA ALA A 349 -22.80 23.58 -18.35
C ALA A 349 -21.69 24.62 -18.61
N TRP A 350 -21.48 25.51 -17.65
CA TRP A 350 -20.52 26.61 -17.72
C TRP A 350 -19.63 26.65 -16.47
N LYS A 351 -18.32 26.76 -16.67
CA LYS A 351 -17.34 27.05 -15.63
C LYS A 351 -17.19 28.55 -15.48
N VAL A 352 -17.09 29.03 -14.25
CA VAL A 352 -16.89 30.43 -13.93
C VAL A 352 -15.60 30.57 -13.13
N SER A 353 -14.69 31.43 -13.58
CA SER A 353 -13.41 31.72 -12.92
C SER A 353 -13.17 33.21 -12.85
N GLU A 354 -12.38 33.69 -11.89
CA GLU A 354 -12.03 35.11 -11.80
C GLU A 354 -11.33 35.61 -13.08
N ALA A 355 -11.69 36.81 -13.53
CA ALA A 355 -11.03 37.50 -14.62
C ALA A 355 -9.87 38.37 -14.10
N ALA A 356 -9.02 38.89 -14.99
CA ALA A 356 -7.96 39.82 -14.58
C ALA A 356 -8.54 41.18 -14.18
N THR A 357 -9.65 41.58 -14.79
CA THR A 357 -10.47 42.73 -14.38
C THR A 357 -11.14 42.43 -13.04
N THR A 358 -10.79 43.18 -11.99
CA THR A 358 -11.31 42.97 -10.63
C THR A 358 -12.84 43.00 -10.59
N GLY A 359 -13.44 42.02 -9.91
CA GLY A 359 -14.89 41.87 -9.79
C GLY A 359 -15.57 41.30 -11.05
N CYS A 360 -14.80 40.92 -12.06
CA CYS A 360 -15.28 40.23 -13.25
C CYS A 360 -14.83 38.77 -13.27
N TYR A 361 -15.45 38.01 -14.16
CA TYR A 361 -15.30 36.57 -14.30
C TYR A 361 -15.30 36.18 -15.77
N TYR A 362 -14.55 35.13 -16.09
CA TYR A 362 -14.66 34.41 -17.34
C TYR A 362 -15.73 33.33 -17.23
N ILE A 363 -16.63 33.27 -18.19
CA ILE A 363 -17.68 32.26 -18.28
C ILE A 363 -17.33 31.33 -19.44
N GLN A 364 -16.90 30.11 -19.16
CA GLN A 364 -16.38 29.17 -20.14
C GLN A 364 -17.32 27.95 -20.25
N ASN A 365 -17.69 27.55 -21.47
CA ASN A 365 -18.50 26.35 -21.65
C ASN A 365 -17.69 25.11 -21.22
N ALA A 366 -18.25 24.28 -20.35
CA ALA A 366 -17.54 23.19 -19.70
C ALA A 366 -17.06 22.09 -20.66
N VAL A 367 -17.76 21.92 -21.79
CA VAL A 367 -17.44 20.91 -22.82
C VAL A 367 -16.68 21.54 -23.98
N ARG A 368 -17.17 22.67 -24.51
CA ARG A 368 -16.60 23.32 -25.70
C ARG A 368 -15.31 24.08 -25.41
N GLY A 369 -15.10 24.53 -24.17
CA GLY A 369 -13.95 25.36 -23.78
C GLY A 369 -14.00 26.81 -24.30
N ASN A 370 -15.03 27.19 -25.05
CA ASN A 370 -15.24 28.55 -25.52
C ASN A 370 -15.65 29.47 -24.35
N TYR A 371 -15.18 30.71 -24.38
CA TYR A 371 -15.53 31.76 -23.44
C TYR A 371 -16.66 32.61 -23.97
N LEU A 372 -17.63 32.94 -23.12
CA LEU A 372 -18.72 33.86 -23.44
C LEU A 372 -18.19 35.29 -23.59
N GLU A 373 -18.59 35.97 -24.66
CA GLU A 373 -18.17 37.33 -24.97
C GLU A 373 -19.34 38.22 -25.33
N TRP A 374 -19.18 39.52 -25.06
CA TRP A 374 -19.93 40.55 -25.77
C TRP A 374 -19.15 40.92 -27.04
N TYR A 375 -19.66 40.56 -28.22
CA TYR A 375 -19.02 40.91 -29.48
C TYR A 375 -19.51 42.27 -29.98
N ALA A 376 -18.80 43.32 -29.55
CA ALA A 376 -19.18 44.72 -29.78
C ALA A 376 -19.42 45.06 -31.26
N ASP A 377 -18.57 44.59 -32.18
CA ASP A 377 -18.69 44.88 -33.62
C ASP A 377 -19.98 44.36 -34.25
N LYS A 378 -20.56 43.31 -33.67
CA LYS A 378 -21.79 42.67 -34.15
C LYS A 378 -22.97 42.88 -33.22
N SER A 379 -22.79 43.66 -32.16
CA SER A 379 -23.81 44.02 -31.18
C SER A 379 -24.59 42.81 -30.64
N ASN A 380 -23.89 41.71 -30.36
CA ASN A 380 -24.50 40.49 -29.84
C ASN A 380 -23.59 39.75 -28.86
N TRP A 381 -24.18 38.80 -28.15
CA TRP A 381 -23.43 37.84 -27.34
C TRP A 381 -23.10 36.59 -28.15
N SER A 382 -21.86 36.17 -28.04
CA SER A 382 -21.31 34.99 -28.70
C SER A 382 -20.29 34.31 -27.79
N SER A 383 -19.52 33.40 -28.34
CA SER A 383 -18.42 32.76 -27.64
C SER A 383 -17.20 32.64 -28.52
N TYR A 384 -16.01 32.60 -27.91
CA TYR A 384 -14.77 32.49 -28.65
C TYR A 384 -13.78 31.54 -27.96
N GLY A 385 -12.90 30.91 -28.74
CA GLY A 385 -12.00 29.86 -28.23
C GLY A 385 -10.86 30.36 -27.36
N SER A 386 -10.59 31.67 -27.32
CA SER A 386 -9.50 32.27 -26.57
C SER A 386 -9.81 33.73 -26.22
N ILE A 387 -9.43 34.18 -25.02
CA ILE A 387 -9.64 35.58 -24.60
C ILE A 387 -8.72 36.54 -25.39
N GLY A 388 -7.53 36.07 -25.79
CA GLY A 388 -6.56 36.88 -26.53
C GLY A 388 -6.17 38.18 -25.80
N SER A 389 -5.97 39.26 -26.55
CA SER A 389 -5.62 40.59 -26.02
C SER A 389 -6.84 41.46 -25.66
N ASN A 390 -8.06 40.97 -25.90
CA ASN A 390 -9.29 41.77 -25.79
C ASN A 390 -10.12 41.35 -24.57
N GLU A 391 -9.48 41.23 -23.41
CA GLU A 391 -10.11 40.76 -22.16
C GLU A 391 -11.43 41.48 -21.85
N ALA A 392 -11.53 42.77 -22.15
CA ALA A 392 -12.72 43.59 -21.92
C ALA A 392 -14.01 43.03 -22.54
N LEU A 393 -13.94 42.20 -23.60
CA LEU A 393 -15.11 41.55 -24.20
C LEU A 393 -15.55 40.29 -23.42
N PHE A 394 -14.63 39.68 -22.66
CA PHE A 394 -14.78 38.40 -21.96
C PHE A 394 -14.93 38.55 -20.44
N ALA A 395 -14.50 39.68 -19.88
CA ALA A 395 -14.63 40.00 -18.46
C ALA A 395 -16.09 40.36 -18.14
N GLN A 396 -16.84 39.41 -17.59
CA GLN A 396 -18.26 39.58 -17.26
C GLN A 396 -18.46 39.76 -15.76
N ALA A 397 -19.43 40.57 -15.36
CA ALA A 397 -19.82 40.70 -13.97
C ALA A 397 -21.24 40.16 -13.76
N PHE A 398 -21.54 39.85 -12.51
CA PHE A 398 -22.83 39.34 -12.09
C PHE A 398 -23.49 40.34 -11.15
N TYR A 399 -24.73 40.70 -11.45
CA TYR A 399 -25.56 41.49 -10.56
C TYR A 399 -26.66 40.61 -9.97
N ARG A 400 -26.67 40.47 -8.64
CA ARG A 400 -27.68 39.68 -7.93
C ARG A 400 -29.02 40.39 -7.94
N VAL A 401 -30.04 39.75 -8.50
CA VAL A 401 -31.39 40.30 -8.56
C VAL A 401 -32.05 40.09 -7.20
N ARG A 402 -32.15 41.16 -6.42
CA ARG A 402 -32.89 41.15 -5.15
C ARG A 402 -34.36 41.44 -5.44
N LYS A 403 -35.25 40.52 -5.09
CA LYS A 403 -36.70 40.79 -5.14
C LYS A 403 -37.02 41.94 -4.19
N SER A 404 -37.68 42.98 -4.67
CA SER A 404 -38.22 44.03 -3.82
C SER A 404 -39.43 43.48 -3.04
N GLY A 405 -39.49 43.75 -1.74
CA GLY A 405 -40.58 43.29 -0.88
C GLY A 405 -40.15 43.05 0.57
N ILE A 406 -41.11 42.69 1.41
CA ILE A 406 -40.84 42.22 2.78
C ILE A 406 -40.18 40.84 2.65
N VAL A 407 -38.90 40.74 3.01
CA VAL A 407 -38.17 39.48 3.08
C VAL A 407 -38.32 38.86 4.47
N THR A 408 -38.54 37.55 4.53
CA THR A 408 -38.64 36.80 5.80
C THR A 408 -37.35 36.06 6.16
N SER A 409 -36.29 36.21 5.37
CA SER A 409 -34.98 35.57 5.55
C SER A 409 -33.87 36.41 4.90
N LEU A 410 -32.66 36.37 5.47
CA LEU A 410 -31.48 37.12 5.00
C LEU A 410 -30.33 36.17 4.67
N SER A 411 -29.50 36.55 3.70
CA SER A 411 -28.20 35.96 3.40
C SER A 411 -27.07 36.91 3.75
N GLU A 412 -25.87 36.36 3.95
CA GLU A 412 -24.65 37.15 4.12
C GLU A 412 -24.45 38.12 2.94
N GLY A 413 -24.17 39.38 3.25
CA GLY A 413 -24.04 40.46 2.25
C GLY A 413 -25.35 41.16 1.85
N ASP A 414 -26.50 40.75 2.40
CA ASP A 414 -27.75 41.46 2.18
C ASP A 414 -27.72 42.86 2.82
N THR A 415 -28.22 43.84 2.08
CA THR A 415 -28.46 45.20 2.57
C THR A 415 -29.95 45.31 2.85
N VAL A 416 -30.32 45.52 4.11
CA VAL A 416 -31.71 45.61 4.54
C VAL A 416 -32.04 47.02 5.01
N VAL A 417 -33.30 47.40 4.81
CA VAL A 417 -33.91 48.58 5.45
C VAL A 417 -35.09 48.12 6.28
N VAL A 418 -35.21 48.63 7.50
CA VAL A 418 -36.36 48.36 8.35
C VAL A 418 -37.53 49.17 7.82
N PHE A 419 -38.56 48.49 7.30
CA PHE A 419 -39.72 49.10 6.68
C PHE A 419 -40.96 48.90 7.56
N ASN A 420 -41.71 49.97 7.82
CA ASN A 420 -43.02 49.91 8.45
C ASN A 420 -44.11 49.85 7.36
N PRO A 421 -44.72 48.68 7.10
CA PRO A 421 -45.72 48.52 6.04
C PRO A 421 -47.03 49.29 6.31
N ALA A 422 -47.37 49.57 7.57
CA ALA A 422 -48.59 50.31 7.89
C ALA A 422 -48.51 51.79 7.48
N ASN A 423 -47.30 52.34 7.41
CA ASN A 423 -47.07 53.77 7.15
C ASN A 423 -46.27 54.05 5.87
N MET A 424 -45.89 53.01 5.11
CA MET A 424 -45.05 53.12 3.91
C MET A 424 -43.73 53.89 4.14
N LYS A 425 -43.14 53.77 5.33
CA LYS A 425 -41.90 54.46 5.71
C LYS A 425 -40.79 53.46 6.03
N ALA A 426 -39.60 53.70 5.48
CA ALA A 426 -38.37 53.02 5.89
C ALA A 426 -37.66 53.83 6.98
N LEU A 427 -36.98 53.15 7.90
CA LEU A 427 -36.06 53.76 8.85
C LEU A 427 -34.88 54.33 8.05
N SER A 428 -34.71 55.66 8.07
CA SER A 428 -33.53 56.30 7.47
C SER A 428 -32.34 56.15 8.42
N THR A 429 -31.19 55.75 7.88
CA THR A 429 -29.90 55.77 8.59
C THR A 429 -29.31 57.16 8.64
#